data_AF-A0A1M6TSF1-F1
#
_entry.id   AF-A0A1M6TSF1-F1
#
_cell.length_a   1.000
_cell.length_b   1.000
_cell.length_c   1.000
_cell.angle_alpha   90.00
_cell.angle_beta   90.00
_cell.angle_gamma   90.00
#
_symmetry.space_group_name_H-M   'P 1'
#
loop_
_entity.id
_entity.type
_entity.pdbx_description
1 polymer ?
#
loop_
_entity_poly.entity_id
_entity_poly.type
_entity_poly.pdbx_seq_one_letter_code
_entity_poly.pdbx_strand_id
1 'polypeptide(L)'
;MALIKCEECGKEYSNKAPACPNCGCPTPDFKETVTEAPQEAVPVPPEAAPVPPVAPTPAYTPSAPFTVASEPKKGKSSSKIAVVIAVICGIVVLCGIGFIALSGDSTSSSSKSSEASGVKTAEKMEYVDNIDVVASNPKDYKGKYIKFSGQILSVEESDEIYALQVYTDEHYENSVLVYVKKELADEKFVSDEYVSVDAKIDGAYNGKTIIGVDSTWAKLTALSIEKTTYTDAFSKANSTWNITDCVVDQNGLVVSVDKVEFADNETRVYMTVTNNTTEKCYLWESSTKLVQDGVQHEQTYNFKADHQSLSSEIMPNASSSGILSFEAIDSTKDLQVIVEGHSDDYKLKFSPYTFNVTAPK
;
A
#
# COMPACT_ATOMS: atom_id res chain seq x y z
N MET A 1 -37.01 11.07 7.95
CA MET A 1 -36.39 9.89 7.31
C MET A 1 -36.78 8.71 8.17
N ALA A 2 -37.35 7.66 7.59
CA ALA A 2 -37.76 6.48 8.35
C ALA A 2 -36.76 5.36 8.06
N LEU A 3 -36.26 4.73 9.13
CA LEU A 3 -35.54 3.47 9.04
C LEU A 3 -36.59 2.36 8.96
N ILE A 4 -36.43 1.46 7.99
CA ILE A 4 -37.22 0.26 7.82
C ILE A 4 -36.33 -0.95 8.09
N LYS A 5 -36.93 -2.03 8.56
CA LYS A 5 -36.22 -3.29 8.79
C LYS A 5 -36.29 -4.14 7.54
N CYS A 6 -35.15 -4.65 7.08
CA CYS A 6 -35.09 -5.57 5.94
C CYS A 6 -35.76 -6.90 6.29
N GLU A 7 -36.66 -7.40 5.43
CA GLU A 7 -37.36 -8.66 5.64
C GLU A 7 -36.44 -9.88 5.48
N GLU A 8 -35.38 -9.77 4.66
CA GLU A 8 -34.41 -10.85 4.42
C GLU A 8 -33.32 -10.93 5.51
N CYS A 9 -32.63 -9.82 5.78
CA CYS A 9 -31.47 -9.82 6.70
C CYS A 9 -31.73 -9.21 8.09
N GLY A 10 -32.93 -8.66 8.32
CA GLY A 10 -33.31 -8.10 9.62
C GLY A 10 -32.59 -6.81 10.04
N LYS A 11 -31.68 -6.26 9.23
CA LYS A 11 -31.01 -4.98 9.53
C LYS A 11 -31.87 -3.79 9.15
N GLU A 12 -31.74 -2.72 9.93
CA GLU A 12 -32.42 -1.45 9.66
C GLU A 12 -31.68 -0.64 8.60
N TYR A 13 -32.42 -0.05 7.66
CA TYR A 13 -31.88 0.77 6.58
C TYR A 13 -32.89 1.84 6.14
N SER A 14 -32.44 2.83 5.39
CA SER A 14 -33.29 3.96 4.96
C SER A 14 -34.33 3.52 3.94
N ASN A 15 -35.59 3.92 4.14
CA ASN A 15 -36.68 3.67 3.18
C ASN A 15 -36.57 4.42 1.84
N LYS A 16 -35.48 5.18 1.64
CA LYS A 16 -35.13 5.82 0.35
C LYS A 16 -34.11 5.04 -0.47
N ALA A 17 -33.45 4.05 0.11
CA ALA A 17 -32.52 3.22 -0.65
C ALA A 17 -33.33 2.34 -1.62
N PRO A 18 -32.88 2.16 -2.88
CA PRO A 18 -33.56 1.27 -3.83
C PRO A 18 -33.51 -0.20 -3.39
N ALA A 19 -32.48 -0.57 -2.63
CA ALA A 19 -32.32 -1.89 -2.02
C ALA A 19 -31.59 -1.80 -0.67
N CYS A 20 -31.73 -2.83 0.15
CA CYS A 20 -31.02 -2.99 1.41
C CYS A 20 -29.50 -3.06 1.17
N PRO A 21 -28.68 -2.15 1.72
CA PRO A 21 -27.24 -2.12 1.48
C PRO A 21 -26.48 -3.31 2.08
N ASN A 22 -27.12 -4.08 2.97
CA ASN A 22 -26.49 -5.23 3.62
C ASN A 22 -26.71 -6.56 2.89
N CYS A 23 -27.74 -6.68 2.04
CA CYS A 23 -28.06 -7.96 1.38
C CYS A 23 -28.59 -7.83 -0.05
N GLY A 24 -28.87 -6.61 -0.53
CA GLY A 24 -29.39 -6.38 -1.89
C GLY A 24 -30.89 -6.59 -2.07
N CYS A 25 -31.65 -6.93 -1.02
CA CYS A 25 -33.11 -7.06 -1.11
C CYS A 25 -33.75 -5.72 -1.51
N PRO A 26 -34.58 -5.66 -2.57
CA PRO A 26 -35.22 -4.42 -3.03
C PRO A 26 -36.20 -3.86 -2.00
N THR A 27 -36.30 -2.53 -1.94
CA THR A 27 -37.22 -1.85 -1.03
C THR A 27 -38.65 -1.89 -1.58
N PRO A 28 -39.65 -2.44 -0.85
CA PRO A 28 -41.00 -2.69 -1.38
C PRO A 28 -41.72 -1.46 -1.96
N ASP A 29 -41.45 -0.27 -1.42
CA ASP A 29 -42.12 0.99 -1.80
C ASP A 29 -41.30 1.87 -2.75
N PHE A 30 -40.18 1.38 -3.30
CA PHE A 30 -39.41 2.14 -4.27
C PHE A 30 -40.11 2.10 -5.64
N LYS A 31 -41.07 2.99 -5.85
CA LYS A 31 -41.71 3.21 -7.15
C LYS A 31 -40.72 3.92 -8.08
N GLU A 32 -39.96 3.16 -8.86
CA GLU A 32 -39.34 3.71 -10.07
C GLU A 32 -40.44 4.04 -11.09
N THR A 33 -40.58 5.31 -11.41
CA THR A 33 -41.18 5.75 -12.68
C THR A 33 -40.27 5.29 -13.81
N VAL A 34 -40.46 4.06 -14.26
CA VAL A 34 -39.98 3.59 -15.57
C VAL A 34 -41.02 4.05 -16.58
N THR A 35 -40.70 5.07 -17.37
CA THR A 35 -41.44 5.36 -18.61
C THR A 35 -41.13 4.26 -19.62
N GLU A 36 -42.05 3.30 -19.76
CA GLU A 36 -42.08 2.37 -20.90
C GLU A 36 -42.44 3.12 -22.19
N ALA A 37 -41.60 3.00 -23.22
CA ALA A 37 -41.96 3.32 -24.59
C ALA A 37 -42.69 2.11 -25.22
N PRO A 38 -43.71 2.31 -26.08
CA PRO A 38 -44.51 1.20 -26.62
C PRO A 38 -43.70 0.30 -27.55
N GLN A 39 -43.82 -1.02 -27.37
CA GLN A 39 -43.30 -2.02 -28.30
C GLN A 39 -44.13 -2.03 -29.60
N GLU A 40 -43.55 -1.57 -30.70
CA GLU A 40 -44.02 -1.92 -32.05
C GLU A 40 -43.52 -3.32 -32.42
N ALA A 41 -44.44 -4.15 -32.93
CA ALA A 41 -44.18 -5.51 -33.37
C ALA A 41 -43.30 -5.52 -34.64
N VAL A 42 -42.14 -6.17 -34.57
CA VAL A 42 -41.27 -6.41 -35.73
C VAL A 42 -41.66 -7.76 -36.37
N PRO A 43 -41.89 -7.84 -37.70
CA PRO A 43 -42.28 -9.08 -38.36
C PRO A 43 -41.10 -10.05 -38.52
N VAL A 44 -41.38 -11.35 -38.44
CA VAL A 44 -40.41 -12.46 -38.57
C VAL A 44 -39.85 -12.53 -40.00
N PRO A 45 -38.52 -12.69 -40.23
CA PRO A 45 -37.94 -12.84 -41.57
C PRO A 45 -38.08 -14.28 -42.11
N PRO A 46 -38.16 -14.48 -43.45
CA PRO A 46 -38.26 -15.80 -44.06
C PRO A 46 -36.89 -16.50 -44.19
N GLU A 47 -36.97 -17.83 -44.28
CA GLU A 47 -35.91 -18.84 -44.33
C GLU A 47 -34.87 -18.60 -45.45
N ALA A 48 -33.59 -18.84 -45.12
CA ALA A 48 -32.42 -18.45 -45.92
C ALA A 48 -32.15 -19.35 -47.14
N ALA A 49 -31.86 -18.73 -48.29
CA ALA A 49 -31.29 -19.37 -49.48
C ALA A 49 -29.75 -19.50 -49.37
N PRO A 50 -29.11 -20.45 -50.10
CA PRO A 50 -27.69 -20.75 -49.91
C PRO A 50 -26.76 -19.67 -50.50
N VAL A 51 -25.70 -19.35 -49.77
CA VAL A 51 -24.72 -18.30 -50.08
C VAL A 51 -23.65 -18.82 -51.07
N PRO A 52 -23.25 -18.06 -52.12
CA PRO A 52 -22.17 -18.44 -53.02
C PRO A 52 -20.76 -18.25 -52.41
N PRO A 53 -19.70 -18.87 -52.96
CA PRO A 53 -18.37 -18.88 -52.35
C PRO A 53 -17.66 -17.53 -52.49
N VAL A 54 -17.03 -17.11 -51.40
CA VAL A 54 -16.28 -15.85 -51.26
C VAL A 54 -14.90 -15.97 -51.94
N ALA A 55 -14.53 -14.97 -52.74
CA ALA A 55 -13.22 -14.86 -53.39
C ALA A 55 -12.12 -14.43 -52.40
N PRO A 56 -10.84 -14.82 -52.60
CA PRO A 56 -9.78 -14.53 -51.64
C PRO A 56 -9.32 -13.07 -51.69
N THR A 57 -9.21 -12.46 -50.50
CA THR A 57 -8.67 -11.12 -50.26
C THR A 57 -7.14 -11.07 -50.36
N PRO A 58 -6.54 -9.96 -50.86
CA PRO A 58 -5.09 -9.83 -51.03
C PRO A 58 -4.35 -9.54 -49.71
N ALA A 59 -3.09 -9.98 -49.67
CA ALA A 59 -2.20 -9.91 -48.51
C ALA A 59 -1.76 -8.47 -48.16
N TYR A 60 -1.68 -8.20 -46.84
CA TYR A 60 -1.24 -6.94 -46.27
C TYR A 60 0.29 -6.84 -46.24
N THR A 61 0.84 -5.72 -46.74
CA THR A 61 2.26 -5.38 -46.65
C THR A 61 2.48 -4.43 -45.46
N PRO A 62 3.46 -4.68 -44.56
CA PRO A 62 3.68 -3.80 -43.42
C PRO A 62 4.48 -2.55 -43.79
N SER A 63 4.00 -1.39 -43.36
CA SER A 63 4.68 -0.09 -43.44
C SER A 63 5.71 0.09 -42.32
N ALA A 64 6.83 0.75 -42.63
CA ALA A 64 7.96 1.03 -41.74
C ALA A 64 7.61 1.94 -40.53
N PRO A 65 8.40 1.90 -39.43
CA PRO A 65 8.11 2.61 -38.18
C PRO A 65 8.33 4.13 -38.26
N PHE A 66 7.44 4.87 -37.60
CA PHE A 66 7.49 6.33 -37.43
C PHE A 66 8.56 6.74 -36.41
N THR A 67 9.45 7.66 -36.80
CA THR A 67 10.33 8.41 -35.90
C THR A 67 9.62 9.68 -35.43
N VAL A 68 9.61 9.93 -34.12
CA VAL A 68 9.08 11.17 -33.53
C VAL A 68 10.22 12.15 -33.31
N ALA A 69 10.19 13.29 -34.01
CA ALA A 69 11.05 14.43 -33.77
C ALA A 69 10.40 15.36 -32.72
N SER A 70 11.13 15.67 -31.65
CA SER A 70 10.74 16.68 -30.65
C SER A 70 11.37 18.03 -30.98
N GLU A 71 10.57 19.08 -31.17
CA GLU A 71 11.02 20.48 -31.13
C GLU A 71 10.69 21.14 -29.78
N PRO A 72 11.55 22.05 -29.27
CA PRO A 72 11.34 22.72 -27.98
C PRO A 72 10.57 24.04 -28.14
N LYS A 73 9.62 24.33 -27.24
CA LYS A 73 9.03 25.67 -27.10
C LYS A 73 9.49 26.37 -25.82
N LYS A 74 10.15 27.51 -26.04
CA LYS A 74 10.57 28.51 -25.05
C LYS A 74 9.44 29.56 -24.92
N GLY A 75 9.05 29.91 -23.70
CA GLY A 75 8.06 30.98 -23.44
C GLY A 75 8.28 31.63 -22.08
N LYS A 76 8.50 32.95 -22.07
CA LYS A 76 8.85 33.81 -20.93
C LYS A 76 7.72 34.81 -20.67
N SER A 77 7.30 34.99 -19.42
CA SER A 77 6.58 36.17 -18.87
C SER A 77 6.39 35.97 -17.35
N SER A 78 7.06 36.68 -16.41
CA SER A 78 6.78 38.03 -15.83
C SER A 78 5.32 38.20 -15.36
N SER A 79 4.93 38.73 -14.18
CA SER A 79 5.58 39.50 -13.11
C SER A 79 4.60 39.56 -11.89
N LYS A 80 5.14 39.65 -10.66
CA LYS A 80 4.58 40.29 -9.43
C LYS A 80 3.23 39.81 -8.84
N ILE A 81 3.29 39.23 -7.63
CA ILE A 81 2.54 39.69 -6.44
C ILE A 81 3.49 39.50 -5.24
N ALA A 82 3.99 40.63 -4.73
CA ALA A 82 4.51 40.77 -3.38
C ALA A 82 3.40 41.46 -2.55
N VAL A 83 3.50 41.34 -1.22
CA VAL A 83 2.64 41.97 -0.19
C VAL A 83 1.45 41.12 0.26
N VAL A 84 1.69 40.11 1.12
CA VAL A 84 0.83 39.74 2.27
C VAL A 84 1.65 39.10 3.42
N ILE A 85 2.82 38.48 3.17
CA ILE A 85 3.52 37.65 4.17
C ILE A 85 4.29 38.44 5.27
N ALA A 86 4.38 39.77 5.19
CA ALA A 86 5.16 40.57 6.15
C ALA A 86 4.42 40.95 7.46
N VAL A 87 3.15 40.57 7.65
CA VAL A 87 2.36 40.99 8.83
C VAL A 87 2.29 39.93 9.93
N ILE A 88 2.57 38.65 9.63
CA ILE A 88 2.41 37.56 10.61
C ILE A 88 3.71 37.29 11.41
N CYS A 89 4.89 37.63 10.87
CA CYS A 89 6.16 37.51 11.61
C CYS A 89 6.42 38.65 12.62
N GLY A 90 5.58 39.70 12.64
CA GLY A 90 5.79 40.90 13.48
C GLY A 90 5.11 40.90 14.85
N ILE A 91 4.27 39.91 15.19
CA ILE A 91 3.42 39.96 16.40
C ILE A 91 3.84 38.96 17.49
N VAL A 92 4.80 38.05 17.24
CA VAL A 92 5.21 37.04 18.24
C VAL A 92 6.45 37.44 19.06
N VAL A 93 7.04 38.62 18.83
CA VAL A 93 8.30 39.04 19.49
C VAL A 93 8.12 40.06 20.64
N LEU A 94 6.90 40.38 21.07
CA LEU A 94 6.65 41.42 22.09
C LEU A 94 5.95 40.97 23.38
N CYS A 95 6.12 39.72 23.80
CA CYS A 95 5.68 39.27 25.13
C CYS A 95 6.75 38.38 25.79
N GLY A 96 7.79 39.01 26.32
CA GLY A 96 8.75 38.31 27.16
C GLY A 96 9.92 39.20 27.57
N ILE A 97 9.93 39.56 28.86
CA ILE A 97 11.06 40.08 29.64
C ILE A 97 11.11 41.61 29.77
N GLY A 98 10.42 42.08 30.83
CA GLY A 98 10.70 43.33 31.50
C GLY A 98 10.76 43.10 33.02
N PHE A 99 11.92 43.46 33.59
CA PHE A 99 12.19 43.83 35.00
C PHE A 99 12.11 42.78 36.13
N ILE A 100 13.26 42.52 36.77
CA ILE A 100 13.60 42.96 38.14
C ILE A 100 15.14 43.06 38.25
N ALA A 101 15.61 44.09 38.95
CA ALA A 101 17.01 44.49 39.08
C ALA A 101 17.53 44.36 40.53
N LEU A 102 18.87 44.20 40.66
CA LEU A 102 19.80 44.76 41.69
C LEU A 102 19.62 44.31 43.16
N SER A 103 20.62 43.98 44.01
CA SER A 103 22.07 44.21 44.07
C SER A 103 22.73 43.25 45.08
N GLY A 104 24.07 43.09 45.04
CA GLY A 104 24.86 42.58 46.19
C GLY A 104 26.31 42.18 45.84
N ASP A 105 27.24 43.10 46.06
CA ASP A 105 28.70 43.04 45.82
C ASP A 105 29.45 42.19 46.87
N SER A 106 30.58 41.55 46.49
CA SER A 106 31.82 41.40 47.28
C SER A 106 32.87 40.54 46.56
N THR A 107 34.13 40.91 46.81
CA THR A 107 35.30 40.73 45.93
C THR A 107 36.27 39.62 46.40
N SER A 108 36.98 39.04 45.41
CA SER A 108 38.33 38.43 45.41
C SER A 108 38.58 36.98 45.87
N SER A 109 39.08 36.21 44.89
CA SER A 109 40.44 35.60 44.84
C SER A 109 40.53 34.08 44.62
N SER A 110 41.26 33.76 43.55
CA SER A 110 42.22 32.65 43.39
C SER A 110 41.75 31.19 43.35
N SER A 111 41.83 30.64 42.13
CA SER A 111 42.37 29.33 41.72
C SER A 111 42.04 28.07 42.53
N LYS A 112 41.33 27.14 41.87
CA LYS A 112 41.84 25.78 41.68
C LYS A 112 41.04 25.05 40.59
N SER A 113 41.79 24.55 39.61
CA SER A 113 41.39 23.54 38.66
C SER A 113 40.86 22.30 39.39
N SER A 114 39.71 21.80 38.93
CA SER A 114 39.33 20.41 39.11
C SER A 114 38.54 19.99 37.87
N GLU A 115 39.24 19.27 36.99
CA GLU A 115 38.63 18.42 35.97
C GLU A 115 37.73 17.40 36.67
N ALA A 116 36.43 17.70 36.71
CA ALA A 116 35.43 16.68 36.95
C ALA A 116 35.18 15.97 35.63
N SER A 117 35.87 14.85 35.46
CA SER A 117 35.62 13.86 34.42
C SER A 117 34.17 13.39 34.52
N GLY A 118 33.30 14.01 33.72
CA GLY A 118 31.91 13.63 33.58
C GLY A 118 31.82 12.31 32.84
N VAL A 119 31.73 11.22 33.59
CA VAL A 119 31.21 9.96 33.07
C VAL A 119 29.77 10.25 32.64
N LYS A 120 29.56 10.38 31.32
CA LYS A 120 28.22 10.38 30.73
C LYS A 120 27.59 9.03 31.05
N THR A 121 26.74 8.99 32.07
CA THR A 121 25.78 7.90 32.25
C THR A 121 24.96 7.85 30.98
N ALA A 122 25.07 6.77 30.20
CA ALA A 122 24.21 6.53 29.06
C ALA A 122 22.77 6.47 29.58
N GLU A 123 21.96 7.47 29.25
CA GLU A 123 20.53 7.47 29.58
C GLU A 123 19.90 6.21 28.95
N LYS A 124 19.31 5.37 29.80
CA LYS A 124 18.58 4.19 29.34
C LYS A 124 17.32 4.67 28.65
N MET A 125 17.28 4.53 27.32
CA MET A 125 16.08 4.83 26.53
C MET A 125 14.93 3.89 26.91
N GLU A 126 13.79 4.46 27.27
CA GLU A 126 12.54 3.73 27.49
C GLU A 126 11.72 3.75 26.20
N TYR A 127 11.49 2.57 25.61
CA TYR A 127 10.74 2.42 24.37
C TYR A 127 9.27 2.07 24.62
N VAL A 128 8.40 2.56 23.73
CA VAL A 128 6.98 2.21 23.62
C VAL A 128 6.82 1.32 22.39
N ASP A 129 6.08 0.22 22.53
CA ASP A 129 5.99 -0.81 21.48
C ASP A 129 4.86 -0.57 20.48
N ASN A 130 3.85 0.24 20.83
CA ASN A 130 2.67 0.47 20.01
C ASN A 130 2.56 1.96 19.63
N ILE A 131 2.55 2.23 18.33
CA ILE A 131 2.44 3.59 17.80
C ILE A 131 1.02 4.18 17.94
N ASP A 132 -0.02 3.35 17.95
CA ASP A 132 -1.42 3.80 18.03
C ASP A 132 -1.73 4.44 19.38
N VAL A 133 -1.15 3.91 20.46
CA VAL A 133 -1.30 4.52 21.79
C VAL A 133 -0.58 5.86 21.88
N VAL A 134 0.55 6.02 21.16
CA VAL A 134 1.29 7.27 21.06
C VAL A 134 0.52 8.28 20.20
N ALA A 135 -0.04 7.86 19.07
CA ALA A 135 -0.86 8.71 18.21
C ALA A 135 -2.12 9.22 18.95
N SER A 136 -2.76 8.35 19.75
CA SER A 136 -3.97 8.68 20.50
C SER A 136 -3.72 9.53 21.76
N ASN A 137 -2.65 9.24 22.51
CA ASN A 137 -2.36 9.88 23.79
C ASN A 137 -0.92 10.41 23.90
N PRO A 138 -0.46 11.28 22.99
CA PRO A 138 0.96 11.60 22.85
C PRO A 138 1.59 12.27 24.08
N LYS A 139 0.78 12.95 24.92
CA LYS A 139 1.26 13.59 26.15
C LYS A 139 1.81 12.60 27.17
N ASP A 140 1.20 11.41 27.26
CA ASP A 140 1.53 10.41 28.28
C ASP A 140 2.85 9.69 27.99
N TYR A 141 3.30 9.76 26.73
CA TYR A 141 4.53 9.12 26.26
C TYR A 141 5.66 10.12 26.00
N LYS A 142 5.48 11.40 26.33
CA LYS A 142 6.51 12.43 26.14
C LYS A 142 7.82 12.05 26.83
N GLY A 143 8.93 12.14 26.10
CA GLY A 143 10.27 11.81 26.57
C GLY A 143 10.65 10.34 26.39
N LYS A 144 9.71 9.46 26.08
CA LYS A 144 9.98 8.07 25.67
C LYS A 144 10.36 7.99 24.20
N TYR A 145 10.70 6.79 23.76
CA TYR A 145 11.16 6.50 22.40
C TYR A 145 10.23 5.47 21.74
N ILE A 146 10.23 5.43 20.42
CA ILE A 146 9.43 4.47 19.66
C ILE A 146 10.12 4.10 18.36
N LYS A 147 9.95 2.83 17.97
CA LYS A 147 10.27 2.35 16.63
C LYS A 147 8.97 1.98 15.93
N PHE A 148 8.75 2.49 14.74
CA PHE A 148 7.55 2.18 13.96
C PHE A 148 7.84 2.35 12.46
N SER A 149 7.01 1.71 11.65
CA SER A 149 6.98 1.92 10.20
C SER A 149 5.70 2.64 9.81
N GLY A 150 5.73 3.36 8.68
CA GLY A 150 4.56 4.06 8.19
C GLY A 150 4.67 4.55 6.76
N GLN A 151 3.57 5.04 6.21
CA GLN A 151 3.51 5.64 4.88
C GLN A 151 3.52 7.17 4.98
N ILE A 152 4.40 7.83 4.22
CA ILE A 152 4.46 9.29 4.18
C ILE A 152 3.20 9.82 3.47
N LEU A 153 2.38 10.57 4.19
CA LEU A 153 1.26 11.32 3.63
C LEU A 153 1.75 12.60 2.95
N SER A 154 2.57 13.38 3.65
CA SER A 154 3.04 14.67 3.17
C SER A 154 4.43 15.01 3.69
N VAL A 155 5.15 15.78 2.89
CA VAL A 155 6.50 16.26 3.20
C VAL A 155 6.49 17.79 3.18
N GLU A 156 6.78 18.39 4.33
CA GLU A 156 7.20 19.79 4.42
C GLU A 156 8.72 19.84 4.62
N GLU A 157 9.41 20.76 3.97
CA GLU A 157 10.85 20.91 4.13
C GLU A 157 11.26 22.35 4.43
N SER A 158 12.26 22.49 5.29
CA SER A 158 13.01 23.73 5.50
C SER A 158 14.49 23.52 5.15
N ASP A 159 15.33 24.49 5.47
CA ASP A 159 16.77 24.38 5.23
C ASP A 159 17.44 23.26 6.06
N GLU A 160 16.89 22.93 7.23
CA GLU A 160 17.54 22.01 8.20
C GLU A 160 16.81 20.68 8.39
N ILE A 161 15.49 20.65 8.14
CA ILE A 161 14.65 19.50 8.48
C ILE A 161 13.66 19.14 7.36
N TYR A 162 13.26 17.87 7.35
CA TYR A 162 11.99 17.41 6.82
C TYR A 162 10.98 17.26 7.96
N ALA A 163 9.77 17.76 7.78
CA ALA A 163 8.62 17.46 8.63
C ALA A 163 7.68 16.56 7.83
N LEU A 164 7.64 15.29 8.22
CA LEU A 164 6.85 14.25 7.57
C LEU A 164 5.56 14.04 8.36
N GLN A 165 4.41 14.09 7.68
CA GLN A 165 3.20 13.49 8.23
C GLN A 165 3.17 12.03 7.77
N VAL A 166 3.14 11.09 8.72
CA VAL A 166 3.29 9.65 8.45
C VAL A 166 2.05 8.92 8.97
N TYR A 167 1.36 8.20 8.10
CA TYR A 167 0.32 7.25 8.49
C TYR A 167 0.91 6.05 9.20
N THR A 168 0.29 5.64 10.28
CA THR A 168 0.77 4.54 11.14
C THR A 168 0.01 3.24 10.91
N ASP A 169 -1.03 3.27 10.08
CA ASP A 169 -1.88 2.14 9.74
C ASP A 169 -2.28 2.18 8.25
N GLU A 170 -2.82 1.07 7.75
CA GLU A 170 -3.23 0.90 6.35
C GLU A 170 -4.58 1.55 6.02
N HIS A 171 -5.38 1.85 7.05
CA HIS A 171 -6.72 2.41 6.95
C HIS A 171 -6.73 3.95 6.97
N TYR A 172 -5.55 4.55 7.11
CA TYR A 172 -5.35 5.99 7.15
C TYR A 172 -6.08 6.66 8.32
N GLU A 173 -6.28 5.92 9.41
CA GLU A 173 -7.01 6.41 10.58
C GLU A 173 -6.13 7.30 11.46
N ASN A 174 -4.85 6.94 11.58
CA ASN A 174 -3.90 7.60 12.46
C ASN A 174 -2.67 8.09 11.70
N SER A 175 -2.19 9.28 12.10
CA SER A 175 -0.93 9.81 11.61
C SER A 175 -0.15 10.54 12.69
N VAL A 176 1.16 10.62 12.52
CA VAL A 176 2.09 11.30 13.41
C VAL A 176 2.95 12.29 12.62
N LEU A 177 3.50 13.29 13.30
CA LEU A 177 4.43 14.26 12.72
C LEU A 177 5.86 13.91 13.10
N VAL A 178 6.65 13.46 12.13
CA VAL A 178 8.05 13.08 12.29
C VAL A 178 8.96 14.20 11.78
N TYR A 179 9.74 14.78 12.68
CA TYR A 179 10.76 15.78 12.38
C TYR A 179 12.10 15.07 12.17
N VAL A 180 12.60 15.11 10.94
CA VAL A 180 13.83 14.47 10.50
C VAL A 180 14.84 15.55 10.16
N LYS A 181 16.03 15.52 10.77
CA LYS A 181 17.12 16.39 10.32
C LYS A 181 17.63 15.92 8.97
N LYS A 182 17.94 16.86 8.07
CA LYS A 182 18.47 16.52 6.73
C LYS A 182 19.77 15.72 6.77
N GLU A 183 20.56 15.84 7.84
CA GLU A 183 21.77 15.02 8.08
C GLU A 183 21.50 13.53 8.28
N LEU A 184 20.27 13.13 8.60
CA LEU A 184 19.87 11.73 8.79
C LEU A 184 19.31 11.08 7.51
N ALA A 185 19.12 11.86 6.44
CA ALA A 185 18.47 11.41 5.23
C ALA A 185 19.49 11.23 4.10
N ASP A 186 19.63 10.00 3.61
CA ASP A 186 20.49 9.70 2.45
C ASP A 186 19.89 10.26 1.14
N GLU A 187 18.55 10.30 1.08
CA GLU A 187 17.79 10.75 -0.07
C GLU A 187 16.64 11.68 0.34
N LYS A 188 16.07 12.39 -0.64
CA LYS A 188 14.85 13.16 -0.42
C LYS A 188 13.66 12.22 -0.22
N PHE A 189 12.83 12.56 0.75
CA PHE A 189 11.53 11.93 0.96
C PHE A 189 10.47 12.54 0.05
N VAL A 190 9.60 11.69 -0.48
CA VAL A 190 8.38 12.10 -1.19
C VAL A 190 7.15 11.43 -0.58
N SER A 191 5.96 11.94 -0.91
CA SER A 191 4.71 11.29 -0.48
C SER A 191 4.62 9.87 -1.04
N ASP A 192 3.82 9.04 -0.38
CA ASP A 192 3.53 7.64 -0.70
C ASP A 192 4.69 6.66 -0.47
N GLU A 193 5.90 7.14 -0.18
CA GLU A 193 7.02 6.29 0.28
C GLU A 193 6.78 5.73 1.68
N TYR A 194 7.35 4.55 1.95
CA TYR A 194 7.32 3.92 3.27
C TYR A 194 8.62 4.19 4.01
N VAL A 195 8.53 4.39 5.32
CA VAL A 195 9.69 4.64 6.19
C VAL A 195 9.64 3.79 7.44
N SER A 196 10.82 3.39 7.91
CA SER A 196 11.07 2.81 9.24
C SER A 196 11.77 3.89 10.08
N VAL A 197 11.23 4.18 11.26
CA VAL A 197 11.60 5.35 12.07
C VAL A 197 11.94 4.90 13.49
N ASP A 198 13.10 5.33 14.00
CA ASP A 198 13.42 5.36 15.44
C ASP A 198 13.35 6.81 15.90
N ALA A 199 12.46 7.12 16.84
CA ALA A 199 12.18 8.50 17.22
C ALA A 199 11.96 8.68 18.72
N LYS A 200 12.29 9.89 19.18
CA LYS A 200 11.87 10.41 20.48
C LYS A 200 10.48 11.02 20.38
N ILE A 201 9.64 10.75 21.37
CA ILE A 201 8.28 11.31 21.47
C ILE A 201 8.36 12.67 22.18
N ASP A 202 8.03 13.74 21.46
CA ASP A 202 8.05 15.12 22.00
C ASP A 202 6.71 15.51 22.67
N GLY A 203 5.67 14.72 22.42
CA GLY A 203 4.33 14.89 22.97
C GLY A 203 3.33 15.40 21.95
N ALA A 204 2.23 16.00 22.43
CA ALA A 204 1.18 16.53 21.57
C ALA A 204 1.64 17.79 20.82
N TYR A 205 1.27 17.87 19.54
CA TYR A 205 1.36 19.07 18.72
C TYR A 205 -0.03 19.44 18.20
N ASN A 206 -0.46 20.67 18.50
CA ASN A 206 -1.72 21.22 18.00
C ASN A 206 -1.44 22.05 16.76
N GLY A 207 -2.20 21.82 15.71
CA GLY A 207 -2.12 22.60 14.47
C GLY A 207 -3.45 22.62 13.74
N LYS A 208 -3.42 23.10 12.51
CA LYS A 208 -4.58 23.08 11.61
C LYS A 208 -4.29 22.20 10.40
N THR A 209 -5.30 21.44 9.98
CA THR A 209 -5.30 20.77 8.68
C THR A 209 -5.31 21.81 7.54
N ILE A 210 -5.04 21.36 6.31
CA ILE A 210 -5.12 22.21 5.12
C ILE A 210 -6.50 22.86 4.90
N ILE A 211 -7.56 22.29 5.46
CA ILE A 211 -8.92 22.83 5.42
C ILE A 211 -9.27 23.70 6.65
N GLY A 212 -8.28 23.99 7.51
CA GLY A 212 -8.41 24.91 8.66
C GLY A 212 -8.98 24.28 9.93
N VAL A 213 -9.25 22.97 9.93
CA VAL A 213 -9.74 22.23 11.10
C VAL A 213 -8.62 22.05 12.11
N ASP A 214 -8.87 22.38 13.37
CA ASP A 214 -7.93 22.14 14.47
C ASP A 214 -7.74 20.64 14.71
N SER A 215 -6.48 20.21 14.74
CA SER A 215 -6.09 18.81 14.94
C SER A 215 -4.92 18.72 15.92
N THR A 216 -4.80 17.55 16.55
CA THR A 216 -3.70 17.20 17.44
C THR A 216 -2.98 15.97 16.89
N TRP A 217 -1.67 16.03 16.80
CA TRP A 217 -0.82 14.91 16.38
C TRP A 217 0.23 14.59 17.44
N ALA A 218 0.73 13.35 17.45
CA ALA A 218 1.99 13.05 18.12
C ALA A 218 3.14 13.69 17.34
N LYS A 219 3.94 14.51 18.02
CA LYS A 219 5.19 15.04 17.47
C LYS A 219 6.35 14.13 17.89
N LEU A 220 7.12 13.72 16.91
CA LEU A 220 8.26 12.82 17.05
C LEU A 220 9.50 13.50 16.45
N THR A 221 10.64 13.36 17.10
CA THR A 221 11.96 13.75 16.55
C THR A 221 12.73 12.48 16.20
N ALA A 222 13.05 12.29 14.93
CA ALA A 222 13.77 11.11 14.46
C ALA A 222 15.21 11.09 14.96
N LEU A 223 15.62 9.93 15.48
CA LEU A 223 17.00 9.57 15.77
C LEU A 223 17.64 8.92 14.54
N SER A 224 16.87 8.08 13.83
CA SER A 224 17.21 7.52 12.53
C SER A 224 15.93 7.27 11.73
N ILE A 225 16.05 7.29 10.41
CA ILE A 225 14.98 6.98 9.49
C ILE A 225 15.56 6.35 8.22
N GLU A 226 14.89 5.34 7.71
CA GLU A 226 15.25 4.66 6.47
C GLU A 226 14.01 4.44 5.61
N LYS A 227 14.17 4.51 4.28
CA LYS A 227 13.11 4.07 3.36
C LYS A 227 12.93 2.57 3.50
N THR A 228 11.69 2.11 3.44
CA THR A 228 11.35 0.69 3.51
C THR A 228 10.30 0.34 2.45
N THR A 229 9.80 -0.90 2.45
CA THR A 229 8.75 -1.35 1.54
C THR A 229 7.40 -1.41 2.27
N TYR A 230 6.31 -1.41 1.50
CA TYR A 230 4.98 -1.73 2.05
C TYR A 230 5.00 -3.05 2.84
N THR A 231 5.65 -4.07 2.27
CA THR A 231 5.73 -5.41 2.86
C THR A 231 6.39 -5.35 4.23
N ASP A 232 7.51 -4.66 4.37
CA ASP A 232 8.21 -4.56 5.67
C ASP A 232 7.50 -3.64 6.66
N ALA A 233 6.74 -2.66 6.18
CA ALA A 233 6.03 -1.70 7.00
C ALA A 233 4.72 -2.26 7.58
N PHE A 234 3.92 -2.93 6.76
CA PHE A 234 2.53 -3.27 7.09
C PHE A 234 2.17 -4.74 6.86
N SER A 235 2.97 -5.48 6.11
CA SER A 235 2.68 -6.89 5.77
C SER A 235 3.89 -7.81 6.07
N LYS A 236 4.56 -7.54 7.18
CA LYS A 236 5.76 -8.30 7.53
C LYS A 236 5.36 -9.74 7.83
N ALA A 237 6.09 -10.69 7.25
CA ALA A 237 5.81 -12.10 7.49
C ALA A 237 6.11 -12.47 8.95
N ASN A 238 5.12 -13.08 9.60
CA ASN A 238 5.24 -13.67 10.93
C ASN A 238 5.65 -15.15 10.86
N SER A 239 5.42 -15.80 9.72
CA SER A 239 5.85 -17.18 9.44
C SER A 239 6.31 -17.32 7.99
N THR A 240 7.32 -18.14 7.75
CA THR A 240 7.87 -18.43 6.43
C THR A 240 8.12 -19.92 6.27
N TRP A 241 7.52 -20.52 5.26
CA TRP A 241 7.76 -21.89 4.86
C TRP A 241 8.66 -21.90 3.63
N ASN A 242 9.88 -22.42 3.75
CA ASN A 242 10.75 -22.66 2.61
C ASN A 242 10.46 -24.06 2.05
N ILE A 243 10.13 -24.13 0.76
CA ILE A 243 9.63 -25.35 0.13
C ILE A 243 10.64 -25.83 -0.91
N THR A 244 11.17 -27.04 -0.72
CA THR A 244 12.22 -27.59 -1.62
C THR A 244 11.70 -28.61 -2.63
N ASP A 245 10.60 -29.30 -2.32
CA ASP A 245 10.16 -30.49 -3.06
C ASP A 245 8.71 -30.39 -3.55
N CYS A 246 8.22 -29.18 -3.84
CA CYS A 246 6.87 -28.93 -4.35
C CYS A 246 6.92 -28.46 -5.81
N VAL A 247 7.18 -29.41 -6.70
CA VAL A 247 7.36 -29.18 -8.14
C VAL A 247 6.57 -30.20 -8.95
N VAL A 248 5.95 -29.74 -10.04
CA VAL A 248 5.18 -30.57 -10.97
C VAL A 248 5.62 -30.25 -12.39
N ASP A 249 6.02 -31.28 -13.13
CA ASP A 249 6.31 -31.22 -14.57
C ASP A 249 5.14 -31.82 -15.34
N GLN A 250 4.55 -31.04 -16.25
CA GLN A 250 3.67 -31.57 -17.28
C GLN A 250 4.20 -31.16 -18.64
N ASN A 251 4.57 -32.16 -19.45
CA ASN A 251 5.02 -31.99 -20.83
C ASN A 251 6.19 -30.99 -21.01
N GLY A 252 7.06 -30.81 -20.01
CA GLY A 252 8.18 -29.88 -20.05
C GLY A 252 7.84 -28.47 -19.58
N LEU A 253 6.59 -28.18 -19.19
CA LEU A 253 6.24 -26.99 -18.43
C LEU A 253 6.27 -27.35 -16.94
N VAL A 254 7.31 -26.88 -16.27
CA VAL A 254 7.63 -27.18 -14.87
C VAL A 254 7.19 -26.02 -14.00
N VAL A 255 6.36 -26.29 -13.01
CA VAL A 255 5.85 -25.28 -12.06
C VAL A 255 6.22 -25.72 -10.64
N SER A 256 6.71 -24.80 -9.81
CA SER A 256 7.07 -25.05 -8.42
C SER A 256 6.51 -23.99 -7.47
N VAL A 257 6.13 -24.43 -6.27
CA VAL A 257 5.92 -23.54 -5.13
C VAL A 257 7.21 -23.54 -4.32
N ASP A 258 7.87 -22.39 -4.25
CA ASP A 258 9.23 -22.27 -3.70
C ASP A 258 9.21 -21.84 -2.22
N LYS A 259 8.22 -21.00 -1.86
CA LYS A 259 8.10 -20.42 -0.53
C LYS A 259 6.67 -19.98 -0.27
N VAL A 260 6.23 -20.05 0.98
CA VAL A 260 4.98 -19.42 1.44
C VAL A 260 5.29 -18.52 2.63
N GLU A 261 4.85 -17.27 2.58
CA GLU A 261 4.95 -16.32 3.70
C GLU A 261 3.57 -15.96 4.21
N PHE A 262 3.44 -15.86 5.53
CA PHE A 262 2.18 -15.53 6.22
C PHE A 262 2.40 -14.25 7.02
N ALA A 263 1.62 -13.22 6.71
CA ALA A 263 1.52 -11.99 7.48
C ALA A 263 0.13 -11.91 8.13
N ASP A 264 -0.08 -10.91 8.99
CA ASP A 264 -1.38 -10.74 9.68
C ASP A 264 -2.53 -10.37 8.72
N ASN A 265 -2.22 -9.76 7.58
CA ASN A 265 -3.19 -9.26 6.60
C ASN A 265 -3.20 -10.02 5.26
N GLU A 266 -2.19 -10.82 4.94
CA GLU A 266 -2.12 -11.57 3.68
C GLU A 266 -1.25 -12.83 3.75
N THR A 267 -1.42 -13.69 2.75
CA THR A 267 -0.57 -14.86 2.51
C THR A 267 0.07 -14.75 1.14
N ARG A 268 1.38 -14.97 1.05
CA ARG A 268 2.18 -14.79 -0.16
C ARG A 268 2.80 -16.10 -0.62
N VAL A 269 2.35 -16.60 -1.78
CA VAL A 269 2.86 -17.82 -2.41
C VAL A 269 3.87 -17.44 -3.49
N TYR A 270 5.12 -17.87 -3.30
CA TYR A 270 6.20 -17.67 -4.26
C TYR A 270 6.20 -18.86 -5.23
N MET A 271 6.04 -18.57 -6.52
CA MET A 271 5.91 -19.57 -7.55
C MET A 271 6.90 -19.31 -8.68
N THR A 272 7.47 -20.39 -9.21
CA THR A 272 8.33 -20.36 -10.40
C THR A 272 7.75 -21.28 -11.47
N VAL A 273 7.81 -20.81 -12.72
CA VAL A 273 7.47 -21.58 -13.91
C VAL A 273 8.65 -21.59 -14.86
N THR A 274 8.97 -22.77 -15.41
CA THR A 274 10.02 -22.97 -16.41
C THR A 274 9.44 -23.70 -17.60
N ASN A 275 9.55 -23.11 -18.78
CA ASN A 275 9.16 -23.72 -20.03
C ASN A 275 10.38 -24.37 -20.69
N ASN A 276 10.53 -25.68 -20.56
CA ASN A 276 11.60 -26.46 -21.20
C ASN A 276 11.21 -26.97 -22.60
N THR A 277 10.11 -26.46 -23.17
CA THR A 277 9.62 -26.86 -24.49
C THR A 277 10.13 -25.93 -25.58
N THR A 278 9.81 -26.25 -26.84
CA THR A 278 10.13 -25.42 -28.01
C THR A 278 9.04 -24.43 -28.37
N GLU A 279 7.84 -24.57 -27.78
CA GLU A 279 6.67 -23.71 -28.04
C GLU A 279 6.41 -22.78 -26.86
N LYS A 280 5.66 -21.70 -27.09
CA LYS A 280 5.24 -20.84 -25.98
C LYS A 280 4.31 -21.61 -25.06
N CYS A 281 4.49 -21.40 -23.77
CA CYS A 281 3.63 -21.94 -22.73
C CYS A 281 3.02 -20.82 -21.92
N TYR A 282 1.92 -21.15 -21.28
CA TYR A 282 1.13 -20.20 -20.52
C TYR A 282 0.77 -20.77 -19.17
N LEU A 283 0.79 -19.91 -18.16
CA LEU A 283 0.30 -20.21 -16.82
C LEU A 283 -0.71 -19.12 -16.46
N TRP A 284 -1.93 -19.50 -16.09
CA TRP A 284 -2.97 -18.52 -15.76
C TRP A 284 -2.93 -18.17 -14.28
N GLU A 285 -1.95 -17.36 -13.90
CA GLU A 285 -1.71 -16.98 -12.50
C GLU A 285 -2.92 -16.29 -11.86
N SER A 286 -3.67 -15.49 -12.63
CA SER A 286 -4.90 -14.83 -12.19
C SER A 286 -6.05 -15.80 -11.83
N SER A 287 -6.00 -17.04 -12.31
CA SER A 287 -7.00 -18.06 -11.99
C SER A 287 -6.64 -18.90 -10.77
N THR A 288 -5.43 -18.73 -10.22
CA THR A 288 -4.90 -19.55 -9.12
C THR A 288 -5.85 -19.57 -7.92
N LYS A 289 -6.03 -20.75 -7.34
CA LYS A 289 -6.82 -20.95 -6.12
C LYS A 289 -5.94 -21.49 -5.02
N LEU A 290 -6.15 -20.97 -3.82
CA LEU A 290 -5.62 -21.56 -2.60
C LEU A 290 -6.77 -22.27 -1.88
N VAL A 291 -6.53 -23.47 -1.35
CA VAL A 291 -7.49 -24.21 -0.53
C VAL A 291 -6.86 -24.57 0.81
N GLN A 292 -7.51 -24.22 1.92
CA GLN A 292 -7.12 -24.63 3.26
C GLN A 292 -8.38 -25.08 4.03
N ASP A 293 -8.32 -26.23 4.71
CA ASP A 293 -9.46 -26.82 5.43
C ASP A 293 -10.76 -26.96 4.60
N GLY A 294 -10.63 -27.14 3.28
CA GLY A 294 -11.77 -27.23 2.36
C GLY A 294 -12.43 -25.88 2.01
N VAL A 295 -11.86 -24.76 2.45
CA VAL A 295 -12.25 -23.41 2.06
C VAL A 295 -11.37 -22.96 0.89
N GLN A 296 -12.00 -22.44 -0.17
CA GLN A 296 -11.31 -21.84 -1.30
C GLN A 296 -11.08 -20.34 -1.05
N HIS A 297 -9.86 -19.90 -1.28
CA HIS A 297 -9.41 -18.52 -1.18
C HIS A 297 -9.02 -17.98 -2.56
N GLU A 298 -9.56 -16.81 -2.89
CA GLU A 298 -9.27 -16.11 -4.14
C GLU A 298 -7.98 -15.29 -4.03
N GLN A 299 -7.31 -15.10 -5.16
CA GLN A 299 -6.15 -14.23 -5.22
C GLN A 299 -6.55 -12.78 -4.90
N THR A 300 -5.74 -12.11 -4.08
CA THR A 300 -5.85 -10.69 -3.78
C THR A 300 -4.77 -9.91 -4.51
N TYR A 301 -5.05 -8.66 -4.87
CA TYR A 301 -4.11 -7.79 -5.57
C TYR A 301 -3.79 -6.58 -4.72
N ASN A 302 -2.53 -6.47 -4.32
CA ASN A 302 -2.03 -5.36 -3.52
C ASN A 302 -1.08 -4.48 -4.32
N PHE A 303 -1.64 -3.45 -4.96
CA PHE A 303 -0.86 -2.52 -5.78
C PHE A 303 0.18 -1.71 -4.97
N LYS A 304 0.05 -1.66 -3.64
CA LYS A 304 1.01 -0.98 -2.76
C LYS A 304 2.26 -1.82 -2.51
N ALA A 305 2.14 -3.15 -2.58
CA ALA A 305 3.21 -4.08 -2.24
C ALA A 305 4.26 -4.23 -3.35
N ASP A 306 3.92 -3.82 -4.58
CA ASP A 306 4.76 -3.90 -5.79
C ASP A 306 5.46 -5.27 -5.93
N HIS A 307 4.69 -6.33 -5.67
CA HIS A 307 5.20 -7.68 -5.73
C HIS A 307 5.64 -8.07 -7.15
N GLN A 308 6.75 -8.82 -7.23
CA GLN A 308 7.22 -9.38 -8.50
C GLN A 308 6.09 -10.20 -9.14
N SER A 309 5.68 -9.77 -10.33
CA SER A 309 4.61 -10.43 -11.08
C SER A 309 5.13 -11.69 -11.76
N LEU A 310 4.34 -12.76 -11.70
CA LEU A 310 4.58 -13.97 -12.48
C LEU A 310 4.07 -13.75 -13.90
N SER A 311 4.90 -14.04 -14.91
CA SER A 311 4.48 -13.90 -16.31
C SER A 311 3.48 -14.99 -16.69
N SER A 312 2.37 -14.60 -17.31
CA SER A 312 1.40 -15.57 -17.85
C SER A 312 1.90 -16.23 -19.13
N GLU A 313 2.78 -15.58 -19.90
CA GLU A 313 3.40 -16.14 -21.11
C GLU A 313 4.88 -16.42 -20.84
N ILE A 314 5.30 -17.66 -21.11
CA ILE A 314 6.64 -18.15 -20.82
C ILE A 314 7.26 -18.61 -22.15
N MET A 315 8.29 -17.91 -22.57
CA MET A 315 9.01 -18.20 -23.80
C MET A 315 9.71 -19.58 -23.75
N PRO A 316 9.95 -20.22 -24.90
CA PRO A 316 10.72 -21.46 -24.97
C PRO A 316 12.07 -21.35 -24.27
N ASN A 317 12.40 -22.33 -23.43
CA ASN A 317 13.62 -22.40 -22.63
C ASN A 317 13.84 -21.21 -21.69
N ALA A 318 12.76 -20.57 -21.25
CA ALA A 318 12.78 -19.46 -20.29
C ALA A 318 12.05 -19.82 -18.99
N SER A 319 12.28 -19.02 -17.96
CA SER A 319 11.58 -19.11 -16.68
C SER A 319 11.03 -17.76 -16.23
N SER A 320 10.02 -17.81 -15.37
CA SER A 320 9.45 -16.65 -14.68
C SER A 320 9.18 -17.04 -13.23
N SER A 321 9.43 -16.11 -12.32
CA SER A 321 9.11 -16.25 -10.89
C SER A 321 8.27 -15.05 -10.46
N GLY A 322 7.40 -15.24 -9.48
CA GLY A 322 6.55 -14.18 -8.96
C GLY A 322 5.85 -14.57 -7.66
N ILE A 323 5.14 -13.60 -7.10
CA ILE A 323 4.44 -13.72 -5.81
C ILE A 323 2.95 -13.58 -6.07
N LEU A 324 2.19 -14.58 -5.65
CA LEU A 324 0.73 -14.57 -5.66
C LEU A 324 0.24 -14.29 -4.24
N SER A 325 -0.61 -13.28 -4.08
CA SER A 325 -1.15 -12.88 -2.78
C SER A 325 -2.56 -13.41 -2.57
N PHE A 326 -2.88 -13.77 -1.35
CA PHE A 326 -4.19 -14.23 -0.89
C PHE A 326 -4.51 -13.54 0.43
N GLU A 327 -5.76 -13.67 0.90
CA GLU A 327 -6.09 -13.26 2.26
C GLU A 327 -5.25 -14.01 3.32
N ALA A 328 -5.23 -13.48 4.54
CA ALA A 328 -4.55 -14.12 5.65
C ALA A 328 -5.18 -15.50 5.94
N ILE A 329 -4.33 -16.53 5.99
CA ILE A 329 -4.73 -17.91 6.32
C ILE A 329 -3.87 -18.48 7.45
N ASP A 330 -4.26 -19.64 7.98
CA ASP A 330 -3.63 -20.23 9.17
C ASP A 330 -2.28 -20.87 8.82
N SER A 331 -1.19 -20.26 9.29
CA SER A 331 0.18 -20.74 9.08
C SER A 331 0.54 -22.05 9.82
N THR A 332 -0.41 -22.66 10.54
CA THR A 332 -0.21 -23.95 11.23
C THR A 332 -0.86 -25.14 10.51
N LYS A 333 -1.56 -24.89 9.40
CA LYS A 333 -2.35 -25.90 8.70
C LYS A 333 -1.91 -26.06 7.26
N ASP A 334 -1.92 -27.31 6.79
CA ASP A 334 -1.64 -27.65 5.39
C ASP A 334 -2.54 -26.87 4.43
N LEU A 335 -2.00 -26.57 3.26
CA LEU A 335 -2.73 -25.86 2.20
C LEU A 335 -2.50 -26.54 0.85
N GLN A 336 -3.37 -26.22 -0.10
CA GLN A 336 -3.25 -26.63 -1.49
C GLN A 336 -3.27 -25.42 -2.41
N VAL A 337 -2.36 -25.36 -3.38
CA VAL A 337 -2.35 -24.35 -4.43
C VAL A 337 -2.70 -25.03 -5.76
N ILE A 338 -3.67 -24.47 -6.48
CA ILE A 338 -4.14 -24.99 -7.77
C ILE A 338 -3.99 -23.91 -8.83
N VAL A 339 -3.28 -24.19 -9.91
CA VAL A 339 -3.07 -23.28 -11.03
C VAL A 339 -3.20 -24.02 -12.37
N GLU A 340 -3.67 -23.32 -13.40
CA GLU A 340 -3.86 -23.87 -14.73
C GLU A 340 -2.74 -23.43 -15.67
N GLY A 341 -2.31 -24.33 -16.56
CA GLY A 341 -1.31 -24.04 -17.57
C GLY A 341 -1.65 -24.72 -18.90
N HIS A 342 -1.12 -24.18 -19.99
CA HIS A 342 -1.28 -24.72 -21.33
C HIS A 342 -0.10 -24.36 -22.25
N SER A 343 -0.13 -24.82 -23.49
CA SER A 343 0.89 -24.57 -24.51
C SER A 343 0.25 -24.22 -25.84
N ASP A 344 0.98 -23.50 -26.69
CA ASP A 344 0.62 -23.30 -28.10
C ASP A 344 0.62 -24.62 -28.89
N ASP A 345 1.30 -25.68 -28.42
CA ASP A 345 1.10 -27.03 -28.95
C ASP A 345 -0.21 -27.64 -28.41
N TYR A 346 -1.29 -27.45 -29.17
CA TYR A 346 -2.64 -27.95 -28.86
C TYR A 346 -2.76 -29.49 -28.71
N LYS A 347 -1.72 -30.24 -29.11
CA LYS A 347 -1.65 -31.69 -28.90
C LYS A 347 -1.31 -32.04 -27.47
N LEU A 348 -0.58 -31.17 -26.77
CA LEU A 348 -0.26 -31.34 -25.36
C LEU A 348 -1.53 -31.12 -24.53
N LYS A 349 -1.72 -32.00 -23.55
CA LYS A 349 -2.84 -31.93 -22.61
C LYS A 349 -2.29 -31.68 -21.22
N PHE A 350 -2.89 -30.70 -20.56
CA PHE A 350 -2.55 -30.28 -19.22
C PHE A 350 -3.74 -30.55 -18.30
N SER A 351 -3.44 -31.03 -17.10
CA SER A 351 -4.36 -30.99 -15.97
C SER A 351 -4.00 -29.81 -15.08
N PRO A 352 -4.91 -29.34 -14.21
CA PRO A 352 -4.54 -28.34 -13.21
C PRO A 352 -3.33 -28.80 -12.40
N TYR A 353 -2.34 -27.93 -12.27
CA TYR A 353 -1.19 -28.14 -11.39
C TYR A 353 -1.68 -28.01 -9.96
N THR A 354 -1.52 -29.06 -9.16
CA THR A 354 -1.99 -29.10 -7.78
C THR A 354 -0.81 -29.36 -6.86
N PHE A 355 -0.57 -28.42 -5.95
CA PHE A 355 0.54 -28.45 -5.00
C PHE A 355 -0.02 -28.63 -3.60
N ASN A 356 0.31 -29.74 -2.95
CA ASN A 356 0.01 -29.94 -1.53
C ASN A 356 1.22 -29.43 -0.73
N VAL A 357 1.02 -28.38 0.06
CA VAL A 357 2.06 -27.75 0.87
C VAL A 357 1.76 -28.03 2.33
N THR A 358 2.62 -28.81 2.97
CA THR A 358 2.46 -29.23 4.36
C THR A 358 3.07 -28.21 5.30
N ALA A 359 2.38 -27.92 6.40
CA ALA A 359 2.89 -27.05 7.45
C ALA A 359 4.18 -27.64 8.06
N PRO A 360 5.27 -26.85 8.20
CA PRO A 360 6.45 -27.27 8.93
C PRO A 360 6.10 -27.66 10.37
N LYS A 361 6.73 -28.74 10.87
CA LYS A 361 6.52 -29.24 12.23
C LYS A 361 7.36 -28.53 13.27
#